data_AF-A0A2J8NUL8-F1
#
_entry.id   AF-A0A2J8NUL8-F1
#
_cell.length_a   1.000
_cell.length_b   1.000
_cell.length_c   1.000
_cell.angle_alpha   90.00
_cell.angle_beta   90.00
_cell.angle_gamma   90.00
#
_symmetry.space_group_name_H-M   'P 1'
#
loop_
_entity.id
_entity.type
_entity.pdbx_description
1 polymer ?
#
loop_
_entity_poly.entity_id
_entity_poly.type
_entity_poly.pdbx_seq_one_letter_code
_entity_poly.pdbx_strand_id
1 'polypeptide(L)'
;MEVLRPQLIRIDGRNYRKNPVQEQTYQHEEDEEDFYRGSMECADEPCDAYEVEQTPQGFRSTLRAPSLLYKHIVGKRGDTRKKIEMETKTSISIPKPGQDGEIVITGQHRNGVISARTRIDVL
;
A
#
# COMPACT_ATOMS: atom_id res chain seq x y z
N MET A 1 -30.46 15.01 -31.04
CA MET A 1 -30.19 13.59 -30.72
C MET A 1 -31.55 12.88 -30.63
N GLU A 2 -31.94 12.09 -31.63
CA GLU A 2 -33.23 11.36 -31.65
C GLU A 2 -33.10 10.06 -30.85
N VAL A 3 -33.33 10.13 -29.54
CA VAL A 3 -33.22 8.96 -28.63
C VAL A 3 -34.32 7.92 -28.91
N LEU A 4 -35.44 8.35 -29.49
CA LEU A 4 -36.62 7.53 -29.74
C LEU A 4 -36.54 6.68 -31.02
N ARG A 5 -35.58 6.95 -31.92
CA ARG A 5 -35.40 6.23 -33.20
C ARG A 5 -33.92 6.07 -33.56
N PRO A 6 -33.19 5.21 -32.84
CA PRO A 6 -31.77 5.03 -33.11
C PRO A 6 -31.53 4.23 -34.40
N GLN A 7 -30.38 4.44 -35.04
CA GLN A 7 -29.96 3.63 -36.19
C GLN A 7 -29.64 2.20 -35.73
N LEU A 8 -30.17 1.21 -36.44
CA LEU A 8 -29.93 -0.21 -36.17
C LEU A 8 -29.04 -0.83 -37.27
N ILE A 9 -28.11 -1.70 -36.89
CA ILE A 9 -27.27 -2.49 -37.79
C ILE A 9 -27.57 -3.97 -37.56
N ARG A 10 -27.66 -4.75 -38.64
CA ARG A 10 -27.84 -6.20 -38.57
C ARG A 10 -26.54 -6.92 -38.91
N ILE A 11 -26.01 -7.70 -37.97
CA ILE A 11 -24.79 -8.51 -38.14
C ILE A 11 -25.14 -9.94 -37.73
N ASP A 12 -24.87 -10.92 -38.60
CA ASP A 12 -25.14 -12.35 -38.37
C ASP A 12 -26.54 -12.66 -37.84
N GLY A 13 -27.54 -11.99 -38.40
CA GLY A 13 -28.95 -12.17 -38.03
C GLY A 13 -29.38 -11.48 -36.73
N ARG A 14 -28.47 -10.85 -35.98
CA ARG A 14 -28.74 -10.10 -34.76
C ARG A 14 -28.79 -8.60 -35.04
N ASN A 15 -29.71 -7.88 -34.38
CA ASN A 15 -29.88 -6.44 -34.56
C ASN A 15 -29.21 -5.67 -33.40
N TYR A 16 -28.39 -4.69 -33.73
CA TYR A 16 -27.61 -3.86 -32.81
C TYR A 16 -27.95 -2.39 -32.99
N ARG A 17 -27.87 -1.60 -31.92
CA ARG A 17 -28.03 -0.14 -31.97
C ARG A 17 -26.68 0.52 -32.27
N LYS A 18 -26.57 1.26 -33.37
CA LYS A 18 -25.35 2.03 -33.69
C LYS A 18 -25.29 3.27 -32.79
N ASN A 19 -24.34 3.30 -31.86
CA ASN A 19 -23.96 4.56 -31.22
C ASN A 19 -22.99 5.28 -32.17
N PRO A 20 -23.20 6.58 -32.46
CA PRO A 20 -22.20 7.38 -33.15
C PRO A 20 -21.03 7.61 -32.18
N VAL A 21 -20.02 6.75 -32.23
CA VAL A 21 -18.74 6.99 -31.57
C VAL A 21 -17.89 7.76 -32.57
N GLN A 22 -17.22 8.83 -32.15
CA GLN A 22 -16.16 9.43 -32.96
C GLN A 22 -15.07 8.37 -33.12
N GLU A 23 -14.89 7.88 -34.34
CA GLU A 23 -13.81 6.94 -34.66
C GLU A 23 -12.47 7.66 -34.45
N GLN A 24 -11.82 7.40 -33.32
CA GLN A 24 -10.37 7.52 -33.26
C GLN A 24 -9.84 6.25 -33.91
N THR A 25 -9.31 6.39 -35.12
CA THR A 25 -8.63 5.32 -35.84
C THR A 25 -7.44 4.86 -35.03
N TYR A 26 -7.61 3.82 -34.21
CA TYR A 26 -6.47 3.10 -33.65
C TYR A 26 -5.89 2.26 -34.78
N GLN A 27 -4.79 2.74 -35.36
CA GLN A 27 -3.89 1.90 -36.14
C GLN A 27 -3.38 0.81 -35.20
N HIS A 28 -3.89 -0.40 -35.40
CA HIS A 28 -3.39 -1.61 -34.78
C HIS A 28 -2.28 -2.12 -35.69
N GLU A 29 -1.03 -1.83 -35.34
CA GLU A 29 0.14 -2.35 -36.02
C GLU A 29 1.06 -2.93 -34.93
N GLU A 30 0.86 -4.22 -34.69
CA GLU A 30 1.91 -5.25 -34.54
C GLU A 30 3.29 -4.78 -34.02
N ASP A 31 3.40 -4.40 -32.74
CA ASP A 31 4.69 -4.21 -32.03
C ASP A 31 4.63 -4.79 -30.59
N GLU A 32 3.84 -5.85 -30.38
CA GLU A 32 3.47 -6.33 -29.04
C GLU A 32 4.45 -7.34 -28.39
N GLU A 33 5.61 -7.65 -28.99
CA GLU A 33 6.52 -8.68 -28.42
C GLU A 33 7.81 -8.15 -27.76
N ASP A 34 8.21 -6.88 -27.93
CA ASP A 34 9.46 -6.37 -27.34
C ASP A 34 9.30 -5.49 -26.08
N PHE A 35 8.08 -5.09 -25.72
CA PHE A 35 7.86 -4.24 -24.54
C PHE A 35 7.93 -5.02 -23.20
N TYR A 36 7.85 -6.34 -23.24
CA TYR A 36 7.87 -7.21 -22.04
C TYR A 36 9.25 -7.80 -21.70
N ARG A 37 10.30 -7.42 -22.44
CA ARG A 37 11.69 -7.86 -22.19
C ARG A 37 12.57 -6.80 -21.54
N GLY A 38 11.97 -5.72 -21.05
CA GLY A 38 12.60 -4.85 -20.07
C GLY A 38 12.50 -5.49 -18.71
N SER A 39 13.60 -6.07 -18.24
CA SER A 39 13.87 -6.42 -16.85
C SER A 39 12.90 -5.76 -15.86
N MET A 40 11.94 -6.54 -15.38
CA MET A 40 11.19 -6.26 -14.16
C MET A 40 12.16 -6.36 -12.98
N GLU A 41 13.12 -5.43 -12.94
CA GLU A 41 13.71 -5.01 -11.69
C GLU A 41 12.57 -4.31 -10.97
N CYS A 42 11.86 -5.09 -10.15
CA CYS A 42 11.19 -4.58 -8.98
C CYS A 42 12.28 -3.94 -8.10
N ALA A 43 12.80 -2.79 -8.52
CA ALA A 43 13.31 -1.82 -7.58
C ALA A 43 12.05 -1.45 -6.79
N ASP A 44 11.84 -2.18 -5.69
CA ASP A 44 11.03 -1.71 -4.58
C ASP A 44 11.52 -0.30 -4.33
N GLU A 45 10.82 0.67 -4.92
CA GLU A 45 11.02 2.07 -4.62
C GLU A 45 10.95 2.12 -3.09
N PRO A 46 12.03 2.53 -2.40
CA PRO A 46 12.03 2.52 -0.96
C PRO A 46 10.83 3.34 -0.55
N CYS A 47 9.87 2.70 0.12
CA CYS A 47 8.68 3.34 0.62
C CYS A 47 9.14 4.36 1.67
N ASP A 48 9.55 5.55 1.20
CA ASP A 48 10.10 6.66 1.97
C ASP A 48 8.99 7.43 2.68
N ALA A 49 7.83 6.80 2.86
CA ALA A 49 6.73 7.31 3.67
C ALA A 49 7.15 7.54 5.13
N TYR A 50 8.25 6.93 5.59
CA TYR A 50 8.63 6.90 6.99
C TYR A 50 10.10 7.25 7.23
N GLU A 51 10.34 8.28 8.04
CA GLU A 51 11.67 8.62 8.55
C GLU A 51 12.16 7.52 9.50
N VAL A 52 13.26 6.86 9.12
CA VAL A 52 13.94 5.83 9.91
C VAL A 52 15.36 6.30 10.18
N GLU A 53 15.70 6.48 11.46
CA GLU A 53 17.03 6.87 11.92
C GLU A 53 17.93 5.65 12.04
N GLN A 54 19.17 5.76 11.56
CA GLN A 54 20.18 4.74 11.78
C GLN A 54 20.87 4.97 13.14
N THR A 55 20.90 3.93 13.96
CA THR A 55 21.51 3.89 15.30
C THR A 55 22.69 2.91 15.29
N PRO A 56 23.64 3.00 16.24
CA PRO A 56 24.79 2.08 16.28
C PRO A 56 24.42 0.60 16.46
N GLN A 57 23.20 0.31 16.94
CA GLN A 57 22.71 -1.05 17.16
C GLN A 57 21.67 -1.49 16.11
N GLY A 58 21.36 -0.66 15.11
CA GLY A 58 20.36 -0.97 14.08
C GLY A 58 19.59 0.25 13.60
N PHE A 59 18.30 0.09 13.35
CA PHE A 59 17.40 1.12 12.86
C PHE A 59 16.35 1.46 13.90
N ARG A 60 15.94 2.73 13.95
CA ARG A 60 14.93 3.26 14.86
C ARG A 60 13.90 4.08 14.09
N SER A 61 12.64 3.94 14.45
CA SER A 61 11.57 4.85 14.03
C SER A 61 10.81 5.34 15.24
N THR A 62 10.55 6.63 15.30
CA THR A 62 9.64 7.24 16.28
C THR A 62 8.29 7.48 15.62
N LEU A 63 7.21 7.28 16.37
CA LEU A 63 5.87 7.72 15.96
C LEU A 63 5.17 8.40 17.13
N ARG A 64 4.39 9.44 16.79
CA ARG A 64 3.54 10.16 17.72
C ARG A 64 2.13 9.60 17.63
N ALA A 65 1.65 9.01 18.72
CA ALA A 65 0.29 8.52 18.83
C ALA A 65 -0.35 9.03 20.14
N PRO A 66 -1.62 9.43 20.14
CA PRO A 66 -2.33 9.75 21.37
C PRO A 66 -2.31 8.59 22.37
N SER A 67 -2.20 8.90 23.66
CA SER A 67 -2.15 7.91 24.73
C SER A 67 -3.38 6.97 24.78
N LEU A 68 -4.52 7.42 24.24
CA LEU A 68 -5.74 6.62 24.08
C LEU A 68 -5.56 5.43 23.13
N LEU A 69 -4.63 5.50 22.17
CA LEU A 69 -4.39 4.45 21.19
C LEU A 69 -3.42 3.37 21.69
N TYR A 70 -2.62 3.66 22.72
CA TYR A 70 -1.65 2.69 23.27
C TYR A 70 -2.30 1.36 23.66
N LYS A 71 -3.54 1.40 24.17
CA LYS A 71 -4.29 0.18 24.52
C LYS A 71 -4.56 -0.72 23.31
N HIS A 72 -4.79 -0.14 22.12
CA HIS A 72 -5.07 -0.89 20.89
C HIS A 72 -3.78 -1.48 20.32
N ILE A 73 -2.69 -0.70 20.34
CA ILE A 73 -1.37 -1.12 19.88
C ILE A 73 -0.82 -2.25 20.75
N VAL A 74 -0.97 -2.14 22.08
CA VAL A 74 -0.60 -3.23 23.01
C VAL A 74 -1.51 -4.45 22.78
N GLY A 75 -2.82 -4.24 22.64
CA GLY A 75 -3.80 -5.29 22.48
C GLY A 75 -4.09 -6.06 23.76
N LYS A 76 -4.98 -7.07 23.68
CA LYS A 76 -5.37 -7.89 24.82
C LYS A 76 -4.14 -8.61 25.39
N ARG A 77 -3.79 -8.35 26.67
CA ARG A 77 -2.59 -8.91 27.33
C ARG A 77 -1.25 -8.65 26.60
N GLY A 78 -1.18 -7.64 25.74
CA GLY A 78 0.04 -7.39 24.95
C GLY A 78 0.21 -8.29 23.72
N ASP A 79 -0.83 -9.02 23.31
CA ASP A 79 -0.75 -9.99 22.22
C ASP A 79 -0.43 -9.34 20.87
N THR A 80 -1.11 -8.24 20.53
CA THR A 80 -0.89 -7.51 19.27
C THR A 80 0.54 -7.00 19.16
N ARG A 81 1.06 -6.35 20.21
CA ARG A 81 2.45 -5.88 20.23
C ARG A 81 3.42 -7.05 20.05
N LYS A 82 3.25 -8.12 20.82
CA LYS A 82 4.13 -9.31 20.74
C LYS A 82 4.08 -9.97 19.36
N LYS A 83 2.90 -10.03 18.74
CA LYS A 83 2.73 -10.57 17.40
C LYS A 83 3.51 -9.76 16.38
N ILE A 84 3.39 -8.44 16.42
CA ILE A 84 4.16 -7.56 15.52
C ILE A 84 5.66 -7.74 15.78
N GLU A 85 6.12 -7.65 17.04
CA GLU A 85 7.52 -7.85 17.43
C GLU A 85 8.10 -9.18 16.90
N MET A 86 7.32 -10.27 16.98
CA MET A 86 7.71 -11.60 16.50
C MET A 86 7.78 -11.67 14.97
N GLU A 87 6.77 -11.15 14.28
CA GLU A 87 6.67 -11.23 12.82
C GLU A 87 7.70 -10.32 12.12
N THR A 88 7.99 -9.14 12.67
CA THR A 88 8.94 -8.17 12.07
C THR A 88 10.34 -8.25 12.67
N LYS A 89 10.55 -9.05 13.73
CA LYS A 89 11.81 -9.15 14.49
C LYS A 89 12.27 -7.77 14.99
N THR A 90 11.34 -6.97 15.46
CA THR A 90 11.60 -5.62 16.02
C THR A 90 11.19 -5.58 17.49
N SER A 91 11.64 -4.56 18.22
CA SER A 91 11.21 -4.25 19.58
C SER A 91 10.43 -2.94 19.60
N ILE A 92 9.26 -2.94 20.26
CA ILE A 92 8.36 -1.79 20.30
C ILE A 92 8.27 -1.31 21.75
N SER A 93 8.82 -0.14 22.02
CA SER A 93 8.75 0.54 23.31
C SER A 93 7.57 1.52 23.33
N ILE A 94 6.58 1.25 24.16
CA ILE A 94 5.38 2.08 24.34
C ILE A 94 5.46 2.72 25.73
N PRO A 95 5.29 4.05 25.86
CA PRO A 95 5.30 4.72 27.15
C PRO A 95 4.09 4.32 28.01
N LYS A 96 4.15 4.65 29.31
CA LYS A 96 3.08 4.29 30.26
C LYS A 96 1.75 4.96 29.87
N PRO A 97 0.61 4.26 29.99
CA PRO A 97 -0.70 4.86 29.77
C PRO A 97 -0.91 6.00 30.78
N GLY A 98 -1.12 7.22 30.28
CA GLY A 98 -1.23 8.44 31.10
C GLY A 98 0.00 9.35 31.06
N GLN A 99 1.07 8.95 30.35
CA GLN A 99 2.16 9.86 29.97
C GLN A 99 2.11 10.11 28.46
N ASP A 100 2.26 11.38 28.09
CA ASP A 100 2.53 11.74 26.71
C ASP A 100 3.97 11.34 26.37
N GLY A 101 4.12 10.63 25.27
CA GLY A 101 5.41 10.11 24.84
C GLY A 101 5.34 9.61 23.40
N GLU A 102 6.50 9.31 22.85
CA GLU A 102 6.60 8.74 21.50
C GLU A 102 6.76 7.23 21.61
N ILE A 103 6.13 6.50 20.70
CA ILE A 103 6.38 5.07 20.57
C ILE A 103 7.66 4.93 19.76
N VAL A 104 8.58 4.12 20.27
CA VAL A 104 9.88 3.89 19.64
C VAL A 104 9.96 2.45 19.17
N ILE A 105 10.16 2.28 17.86
CA ILE A 105 10.38 0.98 17.23
C ILE A 105 11.87 0.86 16.94
N THR A 106 12.49 -0.22 17.41
CA THR A 106 13.90 -0.53 17.12
C THR A 106 14.03 -1.91 16.47
N GLY A 107 14.99 -2.06 15.56
CA GLY A 107 15.20 -3.33 14.86
C GLY A 107 16.55 -3.40 14.15
N GLN A 108 16.98 -4.60 13.78
CA GLN A 108 18.27 -4.80 13.08
C GLN A 108 18.21 -4.40 11.60
N HIS A 109 17.03 -4.50 10.99
CA HIS A 109 16.81 -4.24 9.57
C HIS A 109 15.82 -3.09 9.36
N ARG A 110 16.12 -2.18 8.41
CA ARG A 110 15.23 -1.07 8.02
C ARG A 110 13.84 -1.58 7.62
N ASN A 111 13.80 -2.63 6.81
CA ASN A 111 12.54 -3.22 6.32
C ASN A 111 11.64 -3.73 7.46
N GLY A 112 12.23 -4.30 8.51
CA GLY A 112 11.47 -4.76 9.68
C GLY A 112 10.85 -3.60 10.45
N VAL A 113 11.59 -2.50 10.63
CA VAL A 113 11.10 -1.28 11.30
C VAL A 113 9.96 -0.63 10.50
N ILE A 114 10.11 -0.54 9.18
CA ILE A 114 9.06 0.00 8.29
C ILE A 114 7.82 -0.89 8.33
N SER A 115 7.99 -2.21 8.21
CA SER A 115 6.88 -3.17 8.27
C SER A 115 6.11 -3.08 9.59
N ALA A 116 6.83 -2.93 10.73
CA ALA A 116 6.22 -2.75 12.04
C ALA A 116 5.43 -1.45 12.13
N ARG A 117 6.00 -0.34 11.62
CA ARG A 117 5.33 0.97 11.59
C ARG A 117 4.05 0.93 10.77
N THR A 118 4.09 0.41 9.54
CA THR A 118 2.91 0.26 8.68
C THR A 118 1.82 -0.56 9.36
N ARG A 119 2.16 -1.62 10.10
CA ARG A 119 1.16 -2.41 10.83
C ARG A 119 0.52 -1.64 11.96
N ILE A 120 1.29 -0.81 12.68
CA ILE A 120 0.75 0.03 13.75
C ILE A 120 -0.17 1.12 13.19
N ASP A 121 0.16 1.70 12.04
CA ASP A 121 -0.62 2.77 11.41
C ASP A 121 -2.00 2.29 10.89
N VAL A 122 -2.17 0.99 10.66
CA VAL A 122 -3.43 0.39 10.17
C VAL A 122 -4.33 -0.12 11.32
N LEU A 123 -3.87 -0.09 12.58
CA LEU A 123 -4.64 -0.52 13.77
C LEU A 123 -5.65 0.53 14.24
#